data_AF-A0A0L0VZM5-F1
#
_entry.id   AF-A0A0L0VZM5-F1
#
_cell.length_a   1.000
_cell.length_b   1.000
_cell.length_c   1.000
_cell.angle_alpha   90.00
_cell.angle_beta   90.00
_cell.angle_gamma   90.00
#
_symmetry.space_group_name_H-M   'P 1'
#
loop_
_entity.id
_entity.type
_entity.pdbx_description
1 polymer ?
#
loop_
_entity_poly.entity_id
_entity_poly.type
_entity_poly.pdbx_seq_one_letter_code
_entity_poly.pdbx_strand_id
1 'polypeptide(L)'
;MCQASLIRILSILSLLVGLCFETVNANWDEATGYLHDYKPSDGWLSKNKPKRCSKDIQIAECAHNTRLSYPDVQLMALFTVNHADDRYHGCPYGTCCAFTQLPLVNDMEPNPGNSHCFFRYDLAGFPGMGTNPIADPQTGTYGYETSIDGTFHRGPVDKRTRQPNHDRNYPGFHLPKAWPKRLPFPKQPNIQPACAAKGQANMDPGQEGERREGGRYGGRHKGHKNRGGSSGGYAPS
;
A
#
# COMPACT_ATOMS: atom_id res chain seq x y z
N MET A 1 -44.57 -38.77 -9.33
CA MET A 1 -43.86 -38.18 -8.17
C MET A 1 -42.39 -37.84 -8.50
N CYS A 2 -42.09 -37.14 -9.61
CA CYS A 2 -40.68 -36.88 -10.02
C CYS A 2 -40.33 -35.41 -10.31
N GLN A 3 -41.30 -34.50 -10.45
CA GLN A 3 -41.01 -33.11 -10.80
C GLN A 3 -40.75 -32.18 -9.61
N ALA A 4 -41.31 -32.46 -8.43
CA ALA A 4 -41.15 -31.61 -7.24
C ALA A 4 -39.75 -31.71 -6.60
N SER A 5 -39.01 -32.79 -6.88
CA SER A 5 -37.68 -33.04 -6.30
C SER A 5 -36.57 -32.29 -7.06
N LEU A 6 -36.67 -32.17 -8.39
CA LEU A 6 -35.68 -31.46 -9.20
C LEU A 6 -35.66 -29.94 -8.97
N ILE A 7 -36.83 -29.33 -8.74
CA ILE A 7 -36.93 -27.87 -8.51
C ILE A 7 -36.28 -27.48 -7.18
N ARG A 8 -36.38 -28.32 -6.15
CA ARG A 8 -35.73 -28.07 -4.85
C ARG A 8 -34.20 -28.15 -4.90
N ILE A 9 -33.65 -29.02 -5.75
CA ILE A 9 -32.20 -29.18 -5.91
C ILE A 9 -31.59 -27.97 -6.65
N LEU A 10 -32.29 -27.45 -7.67
CA LEU A 10 -31.85 -26.24 -8.40
C LEU A 10 -31.86 -24.98 -7.53
N SER A 11 -32.85 -24.83 -6.62
CA SER A 11 -32.91 -23.69 -5.71
C SER A 11 -31.81 -23.69 -4.65
N ILE A 12 -31.36 -24.87 -4.19
CA ILE A 12 -30.26 -25.00 -3.21
C ILE A 12 -28.89 -24.74 -3.86
N LEU A 13 -28.70 -25.18 -5.12
CA LEU A 13 -27.47 -24.88 -5.88
C LEU A 13 -27.35 -23.38 -6.20
N SER A 14 -28.46 -22.69 -6.46
CA SER A 14 -28.45 -21.23 -6.68
C SER A 14 -28.12 -20.45 -5.40
N LEU A 15 -28.46 -20.97 -4.22
CA LEU A 15 -28.14 -20.35 -2.93
C LEU A 15 -26.65 -20.48 -2.55
N LEU A 16 -25.96 -21.53 -3.01
CA LEU A 16 -24.52 -21.74 -2.77
C LEU A 16 -23.62 -20.89 -3.68
N VAL A 17 -24.14 -20.38 -4.80
CA VAL A 17 -23.41 -19.42 -5.66
C VAL A 17 -23.55 -17.99 -5.13
N GLY A 18 -24.49 -17.73 -4.22
CA GLY A 18 -24.80 -16.40 -3.68
C GLY A 18 -23.98 -15.95 -2.46
N LEU A 19 -22.91 -16.65 -2.08
CA LEU A 19 -22.06 -16.31 -0.92
C LEU A 19 -20.60 -16.05 -1.29
N CYS A 20 -20.29 -15.74 -2.55
CA CYS A 20 -19.09 -14.98 -2.87
C CYS A 20 -19.37 -13.51 -2.57
N PHE A 21 -19.56 -13.17 -1.28
CA PHE A 21 -19.32 -11.81 -0.85
C PHE A 21 -17.90 -11.48 -1.29
N GLU A 22 -17.75 -10.49 -2.17
CA GLU A 22 -16.48 -9.78 -2.35
C GLU A 22 -16.19 -9.06 -1.03
N THR A 23 -15.80 -9.83 -0.01
CA THR A 23 -15.13 -9.27 1.14
C THR A 23 -13.92 -8.55 0.58
N VAL A 24 -13.88 -7.23 0.76
CA VAL A 24 -12.67 -6.45 0.54
C VAL A 24 -11.73 -6.91 1.65
N ASN A 25 -11.08 -8.06 1.46
CA ASN A 25 -10.10 -8.57 2.41
C ASN A 25 -8.83 -7.77 2.16
N ALA A 26 -8.77 -6.59 2.78
CA ALA A 26 -7.70 -5.64 2.60
C ALA A 26 -6.51 -6.01 3.50
N ASN A 27 -5.73 -7.03 3.18
CA ASN A 27 -4.69 -7.55 4.09
C ASN A 27 -3.68 -6.46 4.50
N TRP A 28 -3.35 -6.43 5.80
CA TRP A 28 -2.41 -5.47 6.36
C TRP A 28 -1.00 -5.94 6.01
N ASP A 29 -0.64 -5.61 4.78
CA ASP A 29 0.58 -5.96 4.09
C ASP A 29 1.12 -4.69 3.43
N GLU A 30 1.93 -4.02 4.25
CA GLU A 30 2.47 -2.69 4.00
C GLU A 30 3.37 -2.65 2.76
N ALA A 31 3.33 -1.51 2.07
CA ALA A 31 4.29 -1.18 1.04
C ALA A 31 5.73 -1.27 1.58
N THR A 32 6.57 -1.94 0.81
CA THR A 32 8.01 -2.07 1.06
C THR A 32 8.82 -1.04 0.27
N GLY A 33 8.22 -0.47 -0.78
CA GLY A 33 8.79 0.66 -1.49
C GLY A 33 7.73 1.62 -2.02
N TYR A 34 8.15 2.84 -2.32
CA TYR A 34 7.29 3.91 -2.82
C TYR A 34 7.97 4.74 -3.91
N LEU A 35 7.15 5.38 -4.75
CA LEU A 35 7.58 6.42 -5.67
C LEU A 35 6.48 7.48 -5.76
N HIS A 36 6.67 8.61 -5.08
CA HIS A 36 5.75 9.73 -5.09
C HIS A 36 5.93 10.57 -6.33
N ASP A 37 4.89 11.27 -6.78
CA ASP A 37 4.94 12.22 -7.90
C ASP A 37 5.21 11.56 -9.26
N TYR A 38 4.94 10.26 -9.39
CA TYR A 38 5.07 9.50 -10.63
C TYR A 38 3.88 8.55 -10.79
N LYS A 39 3.61 8.18 -12.04
CA LYS A 39 2.71 7.08 -12.41
C LYS A 39 3.35 6.23 -13.52
N PRO A 40 2.89 4.99 -13.76
CA PRO A 40 3.19 4.31 -15.01
C PRO A 40 2.62 5.10 -16.19
N SER A 41 3.29 5.05 -17.33
CA SER A 41 2.88 5.73 -18.55
C SER A 41 1.50 5.30 -19.01
N ASP A 42 0.80 6.17 -19.74
CA ASP A 42 -0.50 5.81 -20.33
C ASP A 42 -0.39 4.60 -21.28
N GLY A 43 0.75 4.45 -21.96
CA GLY A 43 1.09 3.26 -22.75
C GLY A 43 1.14 1.99 -21.90
N TRP A 44 1.67 2.06 -20.68
CA TRP A 44 1.67 0.94 -19.74
C TRP A 44 0.27 0.68 -19.17
N LEU A 45 -0.45 1.73 -18.74
CA LEU A 45 -1.80 1.64 -18.15
C LEU A 45 -2.88 1.18 -19.16
N SER A 46 -2.65 1.45 -20.45
CA SER A 46 -3.54 0.94 -21.50
C SER A 46 -3.45 -0.59 -21.62
N LYS A 47 -2.25 -1.16 -21.44
CA LYS A 47 -1.96 -2.61 -21.55
C LYS A 47 -2.18 -3.38 -20.26
N ASN A 48 -1.97 -2.74 -19.11
CA ASN A 48 -2.06 -3.35 -17.79
C ASN A 48 -3.21 -2.70 -17.04
N LYS A 49 -4.32 -3.44 -16.89
CA LYS A 49 -5.50 -2.94 -16.17
C LYS A 49 -5.39 -3.27 -14.69
N PRO A 50 -5.80 -2.35 -13.80
CA PRO A 50 -5.88 -2.68 -12.39
C PRO A 50 -6.88 -3.81 -12.17
N LYS A 51 -6.57 -4.69 -11.23
CA LYS A 51 -7.48 -5.76 -10.81
C LYS A 51 -8.61 -5.22 -9.93
N ARG A 52 -8.31 -4.18 -9.15
CA ARG A 52 -9.27 -3.52 -8.27
C ARG A 52 -8.89 -2.07 -8.09
N CYS A 53 -9.89 -1.21 -7.96
CA CYS A 53 -9.72 0.17 -7.50
C CYS A 53 -10.70 0.46 -6.36
N SER A 54 -10.21 1.12 -5.31
CA SER A 54 -11.01 1.66 -4.20
C SER A 54 -10.94 3.18 -4.25
N LYS A 55 -12.08 3.85 -4.07
CA LYS A 55 -12.21 5.32 -4.09
C LYS A 55 -12.37 5.84 -2.66
N ASP A 56 -12.15 7.15 -2.50
CA ASP A 56 -12.32 7.86 -1.23
C ASP A 56 -11.44 7.29 -0.11
N ILE A 57 -10.25 6.81 -0.51
CA ILE A 57 -9.26 6.15 0.34
C ILE A 57 -8.11 7.11 0.65
N GLN A 58 -7.56 7.06 1.86
CA GLN A 58 -6.34 7.79 2.20
C GLN A 58 -5.13 7.20 1.48
N ILE A 59 -4.17 8.04 1.10
CA ILE A 59 -2.90 7.57 0.55
C ILE A 59 -2.18 6.61 1.51
N ALA A 60 -2.26 6.89 2.82
CA ALA A 60 -1.73 6.03 3.87
C ALA A 60 -2.37 4.64 3.83
N GLU A 61 -3.70 4.58 3.74
CA GLU A 61 -4.41 3.31 3.64
C GLU A 61 -3.99 2.54 2.37
N CYS A 62 -3.80 3.21 1.24
CA CYS A 62 -3.31 2.59 -0.01
C CYS A 62 -1.90 1.97 0.15
N ALA A 63 -1.06 2.60 0.96
CA ALA A 63 0.27 2.11 1.27
C ALA A 63 0.27 0.99 2.32
N HIS A 64 -0.61 1.05 3.33
CA HIS A 64 -0.66 0.08 4.42
C HIS A 64 -1.31 -1.25 4.04
N ASN A 65 -2.32 -1.23 3.18
CA ASN A 65 -3.18 -2.39 2.93
C ASN A 65 -3.10 -2.86 1.48
N THR A 66 -3.13 -4.17 1.24
CA THR A 66 -3.39 -4.72 -0.10
C THR A 66 -4.88 -4.71 -0.39
N ARG A 67 -5.23 -4.69 -1.68
CA ARG A 67 -6.60 -4.59 -2.19
C ARG A 67 -7.00 -5.86 -2.92
N LEU A 68 -6.00 -6.70 -3.23
CA LEU A 68 -6.14 -8.00 -3.83
C LEU A 68 -5.93 -9.09 -2.78
N SER A 69 -6.52 -10.24 -3.07
CA SER A 69 -6.39 -11.49 -2.35
C SER A 69 -6.19 -12.61 -3.36
N TYR A 70 -5.87 -13.82 -2.88
CA TYR A 70 -5.80 -15.02 -3.71
C TYR A 70 -6.98 -15.09 -4.70
N PRO A 71 -6.73 -15.35 -6.00
CA PRO A 71 -5.46 -15.77 -6.61
C PRO A 71 -4.54 -14.62 -7.08
N ASP A 72 -4.92 -13.36 -6.89
CA ASP A 72 -4.18 -12.22 -7.44
C ASP A 72 -3.13 -11.69 -6.43
N VAL A 73 -1.85 -11.75 -6.81
CA VAL A 73 -0.73 -11.21 -6.01
C VAL A 73 -0.52 -9.73 -6.32
N GLN A 74 -0.75 -8.85 -5.34
CA GLN A 74 -0.56 -7.41 -5.54
C GLN A 74 0.92 -7.04 -5.55
N LEU A 75 1.43 -6.56 -6.69
CA LEU A 75 2.82 -6.11 -6.82
C LEU A 75 2.97 -4.60 -6.66
N MET A 76 1.93 -3.85 -7.07
CA MET A 76 1.91 -2.40 -7.05
C MET A 76 0.50 -1.88 -6.76
N ALA A 77 0.42 -0.74 -6.08
CA ALA A 77 -0.74 0.13 -6.09
C ALA A 77 -0.38 1.49 -6.71
N LEU A 78 -1.25 2.03 -7.56
CA LEU A 78 -1.23 3.41 -8.03
C LEU A 78 -2.32 4.17 -7.27
N PHE A 79 -1.90 5.20 -6.55
CA PHE A 79 -2.79 6.17 -5.92
C PHE A 79 -2.91 7.40 -6.80
N THR A 80 -4.14 7.80 -7.13
CA THR A 80 -4.45 9.04 -7.84
C THR A 80 -5.21 9.98 -6.91
N VAL A 81 -4.65 11.16 -6.69
CA VAL A 81 -5.15 12.14 -5.71
C VAL A 81 -6.47 12.77 -6.19
N ASN A 82 -7.41 12.94 -5.26
CA ASN A 82 -8.59 13.78 -5.41
C ASN A 82 -8.38 15.08 -4.63
N HIS A 83 -7.98 16.15 -5.33
CA HIS A 83 -7.71 17.45 -4.69
C HIS A 83 -8.95 18.15 -4.11
N ALA A 84 -10.16 17.66 -4.39
CA ALA A 84 -11.36 18.15 -3.69
C ALA A 84 -11.31 17.87 -2.17
N ASP A 85 -10.49 16.91 -1.77
CA ASP A 85 -10.42 16.37 -0.41
C ASP A 85 -9.13 16.77 0.32
N ASP A 86 -8.33 17.69 -0.24
CA ASP A 86 -7.04 18.11 0.33
C ASP A 86 -7.17 18.76 1.73
N ARG A 87 -8.39 19.11 2.15
CA ARG A 87 -8.69 19.74 3.44
C ARG A 87 -9.20 18.78 4.50
N TYR A 88 -9.27 17.48 4.23
CA TYR A 88 -9.64 16.48 5.24
C TYR A 88 -8.42 16.00 6.01
N HIS A 89 -8.59 15.63 7.27
CA HIS A 89 -7.52 15.00 8.04
C HIS A 89 -7.07 13.68 7.40
N GLY A 90 -5.77 13.41 7.37
CA GLY A 90 -5.24 12.17 6.80
C GLY A 90 -5.11 12.17 5.27
N CYS A 91 -5.41 13.30 4.64
CA CYS A 91 -5.16 13.52 3.22
C CYS A 91 -3.68 13.24 2.84
N PRO A 92 -3.36 13.09 1.53
CA PRO A 92 -4.27 13.04 0.38
C PRO A 92 -5.30 11.90 0.40
N TYR A 93 -6.51 12.20 -0.09
CA TYR A 93 -7.54 11.20 -0.44
C TYR A 93 -7.57 10.99 -1.95
N GLY A 94 -8.11 9.85 -2.38
CA GLY A 94 -8.18 9.56 -3.80
C GLY A 94 -8.57 8.13 -4.15
N THR A 95 -8.16 7.71 -5.33
CA THR A 95 -8.39 6.36 -5.84
C THR A 95 -7.12 5.52 -5.74
N CYS A 96 -7.19 4.39 -5.05
CA CYS A 96 -6.13 3.40 -4.96
C CYS A 96 -6.42 2.22 -5.89
N CYS A 97 -5.63 2.05 -6.94
CA CYS A 97 -5.77 0.96 -7.92
C CYS A 97 -4.63 -0.05 -7.79
N ALA A 98 -4.97 -1.33 -7.64
CA ALA A 98 -4.00 -2.41 -7.44
C ALA A 98 -3.74 -3.23 -8.71
N PHE A 99 -2.48 -3.61 -8.89
CA PHE A 99 -1.98 -4.30 -10.08
C PHE A 99 -1.22 -5.57 -9.71
N THR A 100 -1.38 -6.59 -10.54
CA THR A 100 -0.58 -7.83 -10.50
C THR A 100 0.62 -7.78 -11.45
N GLN A 101 0.85 -6.64 -12.11
CA GLN A 101 2.00 -6.37 -12.96
C GLN A 101 2.87 -5.29 -12.32
N LEU A 102 4.18 -5.42 -12.51
CA LEU A 102 5.17 -4.44 -12.07
C LEU A 102 5.67 -3.65 -13.30
N PRO A 103 5.54 -2.31 -13.34
CA PRO A 103 6.16 -1.51 -14.39
C PRO A 103 7.68 -1.57 -14.33
N LEU A 104 8.36 -1.38 -15.46
CA LEU A 104 9.79 -1.12 -15.48
C LEU A 104 10.06 0.31 -15.01
N VAL A 105 11.29 0.57 -14.55
CA VAL A 105 11.72 1.93 -14.16
C VAL A 105 11.45 2.95 -15.28
N ASN A 106 11.69 2.58 -16.53
CA ASN A 106 11.51 3.45 -17.70
C ASN A 106 10.05 3.58 -18.15
N ASP A 107 9.13 2.80 -17.57
CA ASP A 107 7.69 2.97 -17.81
C ASP A 107 7.10 4.09 -16.94
N MET A 108 7.86 4.64 -15.98
CA MET A 108 7.38 5.66 -15.06
C MET A 108 7.52 7.07 -15.63
N GLU A 109 6.50 7.90 -15.46
CA GLU A 109 6.49 9.29 -15.87
C GLU A 109 6.10 10.23 -14.72
N PRO A 110 6.65 11.46 -14.68
CA PRO A 110 6.31 12.42 -13.63
C PRO A 110 4.83 12.78 -13.66
N ASN A 111 4.17 12.72 -12.50
CA ASN A 111 2.83 13.25 -12.28
C ASN A 111 2.74 13.90 -10.89
N PRO A 112 3.47 15.01 -10.67
CA PRO A 112 3.69 15.60 -9.37
C PRO A 112 2.41 16.12 -8.71
N GLY A 113 2.21 15.77 -7.44
CA GLY A 113 1.04 16.09 -6.63
C GLY A 113 -0.22 15.27 -6.95
N ASN A 114 -0.23 14.54 -8.07
CA ASN A 114 -1.45 13.87 -8.56
C ASN A 114 -1.37 12.35 -8.45
N SER A 115 -0.18 11.76 -8.41
CA SER A 115 -0.04 10.30 -8.37
C SER A 115 1.17 9.82 -7.57
N HIS A 116 0.96 8.69 -6.90
CA HIS A 116 1.96 8.04 -6.06
C HIS A 116 1.86 6.52 -6.23
N CYS A 117 3.00 5.84 -6.36
CA CYS A 117 3.06 4.40 -6.47
C CYS A 117 3.59 3.75 -5.20
N PHE A 118 3.00 2.63 -4.82
CA PHE A 118 3.41 1.80 -3.68
C PHE A 118 3.67 0.39 -4.15
N PHE A 119 4.82 -0.17 -3.78
CA PHE A 119 5.31 -1.46 -4.26
C PHE A 119 5.39 -2.46 -3.11
N ARG A 120 5.19 -3.74 -3.42
CA ARG A 120 5.31 -4.85 -2.47
C ARG A 120 6.60 -5.64 -2.72
N TYR A 121 6.97 -6.50 -1.76
CA TYR A 121 8.06 -7.48 -1.89
C TYR A 121 9.47 -6.90 -2.20
N ASP A 122 9.75 -5.67 -1.76
CA ASP A 122 11.00 -4.94 -2.03
C ASP A 122 11.35 -4.83 -3.53
N LEU A 123 10.32 -4.83 -4.41
CA LEU A 123 10.53 -4.93 -5.85
C LEU A 123 10.88 -3.62 -6.54
N ALA A 124 10.44 -2.48 -6.02
CA ALA A 124 10.54 -1.20 -6.72
C ALA A 124 10.40 -0.01 -5.77
N GLY A 125 10.75 1.18 -6.28
CA GLY A 125 10.69 2.42 -5.52
C GLY A 125 11.81 2.59 -4.49
N PHE A 126 11.75 3.71 -3.77
CA PHE A 126 12.58 3.96 -2.59
C PHE A 126 12.11 3.10 -1.43
N PRO A 127 13.01 2.60 -0.56
CA PRO A 127 12.65 1.71 0.53
C PRO A 127 11.79 2.42 1.58
N GLY A 128 10.74 1.73 2.04
CA GLY A 128 9.78 2.25 3.01
C GLY A 128 8.38 2.34 2.45
N MET A 129 7.47 2.89 3.25
CA MET A 129 6.05 2.94 2.93
C MET A 129 5.67 4.21 2.17
N GLY A 130 6.38 5.32 2.40
CA GLY A 130 6.10 6.61 1.81
C GLY A 130 4.96 7.39 2.50
N THR A 131 4.45 6.94 3.65
CA THR A 131 3.29 7.58 4.29
C THR A 131 3.40 7.63 5.80
N ASN A 132 2.57 8.46 6.41
CA ASN A 132 2.27 8.39 7.84
C ASN A 132 1.26 7.23 8.09
N PRO A 133 0.92 6.91 9.36
CA PRO A 133 -0.22 6.07 9.67
C PRO A 133 -1.54 6.62 9.11
N ILE A 134 -2.54 5.74 8.96
CA ILE A 134 -3.91 6.11 8.63
C ILE A 134 -4.44 7.05 9.72
N ALA A 135 -5.15 8.12 9.37
CA ALA A 135 -5.72 9.05 10.32
C ALA A 135 -7.25 8.98 10.35
N ASP A 136 -7.84 9.26 11.50
CA ASP A 136 -9.28 9.48 11.63
C ASP A 136 -9.67 10.74 10.83
N PRO A 137 -10.59 10.66 9.85
CA PRO A 137 -10.94 11.78 8.97
C PRO A 137 -11.55 12.98 9.69
N GLN A 138 -12.09 12.79 10.89
CA GLN A 138 -12.75 13.83 11.68
C GLN A 138 -11.80 14.50 12.66
N THR A 139 -10.83 13.75 13.20
CA THR A 139 -9.99 14.22 14.31
C THR A 139 -8.51 14.31 13.96
N GLY A 140 -8.05 13.68 12.88
CA GLY A 140 -6.63 13.53 12.55
C GLY A 140 -5.87 12.56 13.45
N THR A 141 -6.54 11.90 14.40
CA THR A 141 -5.89 10.93 15.29
C THR A 141 -5.39 9.74 14.49
N TYR A 142 -4.11 9.39 14.64
CA TYR A 142 -3.55 8.21 13.97
C TYR A 142 -4.12 6.90 14.49
N GLY A 143 -4.23 5.95 13.57
CA GLY A 143 -4.76 4.62 13.79
C GLY A 143 -4.36 3.66 12.70
N TYR A 144 -5.18 2.61 12.55
CA TYR A 144 -5.03 1.59 11.53
C TYR A 144 -6.40 1.04 11.15
N GLU A 145 -6.48 0.36 10.02
CA GLU A 145 -7.68 -0.36 9.61
C GLU A 145 -7.46 -1.86 9.69
N THR A 146 -8.45 -2.57 10.22
CA THR A 146 -8.45 -4.03 10.16
C THR A 146 -8.80 -4.49 8.77
N SER A 147 -7.97 -5.38 8.26
CA SER A 147 -8.04 -5.91 6.91
C SER A 147 -9.33 -6.64 6.56
N ILE A 148 -9.95 -7.25 7.56
CA ILE A 148 -11.04 -8.19 7.34
C ILE A 148 -12.37 -7.49 7.07
N ASP A 149 -12.56 -6.30 7.66
CA ASP A 149 -13.82 -5.55 7.68
C ASP A 149 -13.64 -4.06 7.34
N GLY A 150 -12.39 -3.58 7.19
CA GLY A 150 -12.09 -2.17 6.93
C GLY A 150 -12.34 -1.25 8.13
N THR A 151 -12.52 -1.79 9.34
CA THR A 151 -12.83 -0.98 10.52
C THR A 151 -11.60 -0.19 10.96
N PHE A 152 -11.77 1.12 11.12
CA PHE A 152 -10.73 1.98 11.67
C PHE A 152 -10.63 1.85 13.19
N HIS A 153 -9.41 1.73 13.69
CA HIS A 153 -9.07 1.66 15.09
C HIS A 153 -8.05 2.74 15.44
N ARG A 154 -8.36 3.55 16.47
CA ARG A 154 -7.43 4.56 16.99
C ARG A 154 -6.26 3.91 17.72
N GLY A 155 -5.09 4.53 17.59
CA GLY A 155 -3.89 4.12 18.31
C GLY A 155 -3.02 3.12 17.54
N PRO A 156 -1.96 2.61 18.19
CA PRO A 156 -1.01 1.75 17.52
C PRO A 156 -1.66 0.42 17.14
N VAL A 157 -1.35 -0.02 15.93
CA VAL A 157 -1.74 -1.33 15.44
C VAL A 157 -1.07 -2.47 16.21
N ASP A 158 -1.83 -3.54 16.50
CA ASP A 158 -1.28 -4.78 17.04
C ASP A 158 -0.45 -5.50 15.96
N LYS A 159 0.86 -5.30 15.97
CA LYS A 159 1.80 -5.89 15.00
C LYS A 159 1.75 -7.41 14.87
N ARG A 160 1.11 -8.13 15.80
CA ARG A 160 0.87 -9.58 15.68
C ARG A 160 -0.12 -9.92 14.58
N THR A 161 -0.99 -8.99 14.18
CA THR A 161 -1.98 -9.19 13.11
C THR A 161 -1.43 -8.82 11.73
N ARG A 162 -0.21 -8.29 11.64
CA ARG A 162 0.44 -7.95 10.36
C ARG A 162 0.66 -9.22 9.55
N GLN A 163 0.37 -9.14 8.25
CA GLN A 163 0.54 -10.25 7.32
C GLN A 163 1.55 -9.87 6.24
N PRO A 164 2.85 -9.72 6.58
CA PRO A 164 3.85 -9.32 5.61
C PRO A 164 4.02 -10.40 4.53
N ASN A 165 3.94 -10.00 3.26
CA ASN A 165 4.08 -10.90 2.12
C ASN A 165 3.11 -12.08 2.22
N HIS A 166 1.85 -11.82 2.59
CA HIS A 166 0.87 -12.87 2.87
C HIS A 166 0.63 -13.81 1.69
N ASP A 167 0.77 -13.29 0.46
CA ASP A 167 0.63 -14.06 -0.78
C ASP A 167 1.77 -15.07 -1.01
N ARG A 168 2.88 -15.02 -0.25
CA ARG A 168 4.06 -15.88 -0.48
C ARG A 168 3.75 -17.38 -0.40
N ASN A 169 2.64 -17.72 0.24
CA ASN A 169 2.18 -19.10 0.43
C ASN A 169 1.23 -19.56 -0.70
N TYR A 170 0.90 -18.67 -1.64
CA TYR A 170 -0.01 -19.00 -2.73
C TYR A 170 0.65 -20.00 -3.71
N PRO A 171 -0.10 -21.00 -4.21
CA PRO A 171 0.39 -21.89 -5.25
C PRO A 171 0.90 -21.12 -6.48
N GLY A 172 2.11 -21.44 -6.94
CA GLY A 172 2.71 -20.79 -8.11
C GLY A 172 3.21 -19.36 -7.86
N PHE A 173 3.37 -18.95 -6.60
CA PHE A 173 3.91 -17.64 -6.26
C PHE A 173 5.33 -17.46 -6.81
N HIS A 174 5.48 -16.51 -7.72
CA HIS A 174 6.76 -16.11 -8.28
C HIS A 174 6.81 -14.59 -8.38
N LEU A 175 7.93 -14.01 -7.94
CA LEU A 175 8.15 -12.58 -8.02
C LEU A 175 8.84 -12.22 -9.35
N PRO A 176 8.49 -11.08 -9.96
CA PRO A 176 9.23 -10.57 -11.11
C PRO A 176 10.61 -10.06 -10.67
N LYS A 177 11.44 -9.70 -11.65
CA LYS A 177 12.71 -9.04 -11.38
C LYS A 177 12.49 -7.67 -10.74
N ALA A 178 13.15 -7.44 -9.60
CA ALA A 178 13.17 -6.15 -8.93
C ALA A 178 13.88 -5.06 -9.75
N TRP A 179 13.53 -3.81 -9.49
CA TRP A 179 14.21 -2.62 -10.01
C TRP A 179 15.69 -2.58 -9.55
N PRO A 180 16.55 -1.86 -10.29
CA PRO A 180 17.91 -1.59 -9.85
C PRO A 180 17.91 -0.75 -8.56
N LYS A 181 18.90 -1.00 -7.69
CA LYS A 181 19.06 -0.23 -6.43
C LYS A 181 19.34 1.26 -6.64
N ARG A 182 19.96 1.61 -7.77
CA ARG A 182 20.19 3.02 -8.16
C ARG A 182 19.05 3.46 -9.06
N LEU A 183 18.18 4.29 -8.51
CA LEU A 183 17.02 4.82 -9.21
C LEU A 183 17.37 6.11 -9.97
N PRO A 184 16.80 6.34 -11.17
CA PRO A 184 16.99 7.57 -11.94
C PRO A 184 16.03 8.69 -11.50
N PHE A 185 15.47 8.61 -10.29
CA PHE A 185 14.54 9.59 -9.73
C PHE A 185 15.23 10.45 -8.67
N PRO A 186 14.79 11.71 -8.46
CA PRO A 186 15.21 12.49 -7.31
C PRO A 186 14.96 11.70 -6.01
N LYS A 187 15.87 11.79 -5.04
CA LYS A 187 15.67 11.16 -3.74
C LYS A 187 14.40 11.72 -3.08
N GLN A 188 13.60 10.84 -2.50
CA GLN A 188 12.36 11.20 -1.82
C GLN A 188 12.46 10.85 -0.34
N PRO A 189 11.97 11.70 0.57
CA PRO A 189 11.83 11.34 1.99
C PRO A 189 10.70 10.31 2.17
N ASN A 190 10.84 9.45 3.18
CA ASN A 190 9.81 8.48 3.57
C ASN A 190 8.79 9.17 4.50
N ILE A 191 7.98 10.05 3.93
CA ILE A 191 6.95 10.86 4.61
C ILE A 191 5.72 10.97 3.72
N GLN A 192 4.55 11.21 4.33
CA GLN A 192 3.29 11.51 3.65
C GLN A 192 3.48 12.62 2.59
N PRO A 193 2.99 12.44 1.35
CA PRO A 193 2.86 13.52 0.38
C PRO A 193 1.99 14.68 0.90
N ALA A 194 2.22 15.89 0.40
CA ALA A 194 1.43 17.04 0.77
C ALA A 194 -0.02 16.91 0.27
N CYS A 195 -0.97 17.40 1.05
CA CYS A 195 -2.37 17.57 0.68
C CYS A 195 -2.54 18.85 -0.13
N ALA A 196 -1.98 18.86 -1.32
CA ALA A 196 -1.96 20.03 -2.17
C ALA A 196 -1.61 19.66 -3.60
N ALA A 197 -2.15 20.39 -4.57
CA ALA A 197 -1.61 20.39 -5.91
C ALA A 197 -0.16 20.92 -5.92
N LYS A 198 0.61 20.54 -6.96
CA LYS A 198 2.02 20.93 -7.09
C LYS A 198 2.21 22.44 -6.95
N GLY A 199 3.08 22.85 -6.02
CA GLY A 199 3.46 24.23 -5.80
C GLY A 199 2.50 25.03 -4.89
N GLN A 200 1.45 24.38 -4.38
CA GLN A 200 0.56 24.95 -3.37
C GLN A 200 1.03 24.58 -1.95
N ALA A 201 0.53 25.33 -0.97
CA ALA A 201 0.78 25.02 0.44
C ALA A 201 0.02 23.74 0.85
N ASN A 202 0.62 22.96 1.75
CA ASN A 202 -0.04 21.78 2.32
C ASN A 202 -1.32 22.20 3.05
N MET A 203 -2.46 21.57 2.72
CA MET A 203 -3.77 21.87 3.30
C MET A 203 -4.21 20.88 4.38
N ASP A 204 -3.34 19.96 4.82
CA ASP A 204 -3.64 19.02 5.90
C ASP A 204 -4.05 19.76 7.19
N PRO A 205 -5.33 19.68 7.63
CA PRO A 205 -5.78 20.35 8.84
C PRO A 205 -5.13 19.77 10.11
N GLY A 206 -4.55 18.56 10.04
CA GLY A 206 -3.80 17.94 11.14
C GLY A 206 -2.36 18.45 11.30
N GLN A 207 -1.82 19.22 10.33
CA GLN A 207 -0.46 19.77 10.42
C GLN A 207 -0.40 21.23 10.88
N GLU A 208 -1.54 21.93 10.99
CA GLU A 208 -1.63 23.21 11.71
C GLU A 208 -1.69 22.96 13.24
N GLY A 209 -0.63 22.42 13.83
CA GLY A 209 -0.60 22.25 15.30
C GLY A 209 0.54 21.46 15.91
N GLU A 210 1.13 20.47 15.21
CA GLU A 210 2.16 19.62 15.82
C GLU A 210 3.58 20.12 15.57
N ARG A 211 3.83 21.39 15.93
CA ARG A 211 5.17 21.75 16.37
C ARG A 211 5.25 21.40 17.86
N ARG A 212 5.74 20.17 18.13
CA ARG A 212 6.20 19.62 19.44
C ARG A 212 5.16 18.80 20.22
N GLU A 213 5.12 17.49 19.95
CA GLU A 213 5.40 16.50 20.99
C GLU A 213 5.88 15.18 20.36
N GLY A 214 6.95 14.61 20.89
CA GLY A 214 7.71 13.55 20.23
C GLY A 214 6.99 12.21 20.19
N GLY A 215 6.27 11.93 19.09
CA GLY A 215 5.84 10.59 18.73
C GLY A 215 6.81 9.95 17.74
N ARG A 216 7.83 9.23 18.23
CA ARG A 216 8.70 8.38 17.39
C ARG A 216 7.87 7.27 16.72
N TYR A 217 7.42 7.50 15.50
CA TYR A 217 7.15 6.43 14.53
C TYR A 217 8.15 6.44 13.37
N GLY A 218 9.35 7.00 13.59
CA GLY A 218 10.53 6.72 12.80
C GLY A 218 11.20 5.44 13.28
N GLY A 219 10.81 4.30 12.72
CA GLY A 219 11.54 3.04 12.86
C GLY A 219 12.99 3.24 12.42
N ARG A 220 13.90 3.34 13.39
CA ARG A 220 15.33 3.41 13.19
C ARG A 220 15.78 2.07 12.59
N HIS A 221 15.78 1.96 11.25
CA HIS A 221 16.50 0.89 10.56
C HIS A 221 18.00 1.07 10.87
N LYS A 222 18.46 0.45 11.96
CA LYS A 222 19.88 0.16 12.14
C LYS A 222 20.26 -0.78 11.00
N GLY A 223 20.94 -0.24 10.00
CA GLY A 223 21.57 -1.04 8.97
C GLY A 223 22.43 -2.11 9.62
N HIS A 224 22.06 -3.38 9.42
CA HIS A 224 22.96 -4.49 9.64
C HIS A 224 24.14 -4.29 8.68
N LYS A 225 25.25 -3.76 9.20
CA LYS A 225 26.55 -3.86 8.55
C LYS A 225 26.91 -5.35 8.57
N ASN A 226 26.71 -6.02 7.45
CA ASN A 226 27.45 -7.22 7.12
C ASN A 226 28.94 -6.88 7.18
N ARG A 227 29.64 -7.41 8.18
CA ARG A 227 31.09 -7.62 8.11
C ARG A 227 31.30 -9.12 8.11
N GLY A 228 31.50 -9.66 6.91
CA GLY A 228 32.20 -10.91 6.74
C GLY A 228 33.70 -10.69 6.93
N GLY A 229 34.37 -11.72 7.46
CA GLY A 229 35.70 -12.12 7.02
C GLY A 229 36.93 -11.50 7.69
N SER A 230 37.50 -12.29 8.60
CA SER A 230 38.92 -12.70 8.63
C SER A 230 39.96 -12.00 9.53
N SER A 231 40.56 -12.87 10.36
CA SER A 231 41.98 -13.03 10.78
C SER A 231 42.70 -12.01 11.67
N GLY A 232 43.34 -12.58 12.72
CA GLY A 232 44.38 -12.00 13.59
C GLY A 232 43.85 -11.92 15.03
N GLY A 233 44.29 -12.69 16.02
CA GLY A 233 45.64 -13.17 16.32
C GLY A 233 46.12 -12.50 17.61
N TYR A 234 46.62 -13.31 18.55
CA TYR A 234 47.29 -12.99 19.82
C TYR A 234 46.47 -12.86 21.12
N ALA A 235 46.60 -13.90 21.95
CA ALA A 235 46.67 -13.80 23.41
C ALA A 235 47.98 -13.09 23.81
N PRO A 236 48.11 -12.55 25.02
CA PRO A 236 48.71 -13.37 26.07
C PRO A 236 48.25 -13.10 27.53
N SER A 237 48.59 -14.09 28.35
CA SER A 237 48.82 -14.10 29.82
C SER A 237 47.62 -13.99 30.74
#